data_AF-A0A3C0QEE4-F1
#
_entry.id   AF-A0A3C0QEE4-F1
#
_cell.length_a   1.000
_cell.length_b   1.000
_cell.length_c   1.000
_cell.angle_alpha   90.00
_cell.angle_beta   90.00
_cell.angle_gamma   90.00
#
_symmetry.space_group_name_H-M   'P 1'
#
loop_
_entity.id
_entity.type
_entity.pdbx_description
1 polymer ?
#
loop_
_entity_poly.entity_id
_entity_poly.type
_entity_poly.pdbx_seq_one_letter_code
_entity_poly.pdbx_strand_id
1 'polypeptide(L)'
;TGGHQDTAAGAKLTIIAQPLLRGRIPCVTDNVYSVTTPGEVVDAIVTEYGITINPKRKDLLEACSAVKGLPLVSMDELVSRAHKMSGPTDPVATEDRIIGVVEWRDGTVIDVVHQLKKK
;
A
#
# COMPACT_ATOMS: atom_id res chain seq x y z
N THR A 1 13.21 -2.94 9.51
CA THR A 1 11.76 -3.25 9.40
C THR A 1 11.32 -3.96 10.67
N GLY A 2 10.02 -3.96 10.99
CA GLY A 2 9.45 -4.86 12.02
C GLY A 2 8.97 -6.17 11.38
N GLY A 3 8.14 -6.95 12.09
CA GLY A 3 7.59 -8.20 11.55
C GLY A 3 6.47 -8.07 10.51
N HIS A 4 6.28 -6.88 9.91
CA HIS A 4 5.19 -6.62 8.95
C HIS A 4 5.31 -7.51 7.71
N GLN A 5 6.51 -7.59 7.13
CA GLN A 5 6.79 -8.44 5.98
C GLN A 5 6.64 -9.93 6.30
N ASP A 6 7.09 -10.35 7.49
CA ASP A 6 7.08 -11.75 7.89
C ASP A 6 5.65 -12.26 8.15
N THR A 7 4.84 -11.48 8.86
CA THR A 7 3.45 -11.85 9.13
C THR A 7 2.62 -11.76 7.86
N ALA A 8 2.83 -10.76 7.00
CA ALA A 8 2.15 -10.65 5.72
C ALA A 8 2.43 -11.87 4.83
N ALA A 9 3.70 -12.29 4.71
CA ALA A 9 4.10 -13.43 3.91
C ALA A 9 3.69 -14.79 4.51
N GLY A 10 3.54 -14.88 5.83
CA GLY A 10 3.17 -16.13 6.53
C GLY A 10 1.66 -16.30 6.73
N ALA A 11 0.86 -15.25 6.59
CA ALA A 11 -0.57 -15.29 6.85
C ALA A 11 -1.37 -15.90 5.68
N LYS A 12 -2.51 -16.51 6.02
CA LYS A 12 -3.51 -16.95 5.01
C LYS A 12 -4.35 -15.79 4.47
N LEU A 13 -4.42 -14.71 5.24
CA LEU A 13 -5.17 -13.49 4.95
C LEU A 13 -4.46 -12.30 5.59
N THR A 14 -3.96 -11.39 4.75
CA THR A 14 -3.30 -10.15 5.15
C THR A 14 -4.18 -8.96 4.80
N ILE A 15 -4.56 -8.19 5.83
CA ILE A 15 -5.39 -6.99 5.67
C ILE A 15 -4.61 -5.76 6.15
N ILE A 16 -4.51 -4.74 5.29
CA ILE A 16 -4.01 -3.43 5.67
C ILE A 16 -5.19 -2.52 6.00
N ALA A 17 -5.40 -2.26 7.29
CA ALA A 17 -6.40 -1.31 7.76
C ALA A 17 -5.75 0.06 7.99
N GLN A 18 -6.18 1.07 7.24
CA GLN A 18 -5.68 2.44 7.37
C GLN A 18 -6.70 3.47 6.89
N PRO A 19 -6.67 4.72 7.38
CA PRO A 19 -7.46 5.79 6.78
C PRO A 19 -6.99 6.08 5.36
N LEU A 20 -7.86 6.65 4.52
CA LEU A 20 -7.45 7.05 3.16
C LEU A 20 -6.48 8.24 3.19
N LEU A 21 -6.63 9.15 4.17
CA LEU A 21 -5.72 10.28 4.40
C LEU A 21 -5.32 10.42 5.87
N ARG A 22 -4.12 10.96 6.10
CA ARG A 22 -3.71 11.50 7.39
C ARG A 22 -3.50 13.01 7.26
N GLY A 23 -4.50 13.78 7.67
CA GLY A 23 -4.54 15.22 7.41
C GLY A 23 -4.69 15.47 5.91
N ARG A 24 -3.66 16.05 5.27
CA ARG A 24 -3.61 16.25 3.81
C ARG A 24 -2.76 15.22 3.06
N ILE A 25 -2.20 14.23 3.77
CA ILE A 25 -1.28 13.25 3.18
C ILE A 25 -2.08 12.03 2.74
N PRO A 26 -2.10 11.68 1.44
CA PRO A 26 -2.76 10.48 0.96
C PRO A 26 -2.00 9.23 1.43
N CYS A 27 -2.73 8.23 1.94
CA CYS A 27 -2.18 6.94 2.37
C CYS A 27 -2.30 5.85 1.28
N VAL A 28 -3.18 6.08 0.30
CA VAL A 28 -3.29 5.29 -0.92
C VAL A 28 -2.88 6.20 -2.08
N THR A 29 -1.89 5.77 -2.88
CA THR A 29 -1.22 6.56 -3.92
C THR A 29 -0.82 5.66 -5.08
N ASP A 30 -0.46 6.25 -6.22
CA ASP A 30 0.01 5.52 -7.40
C ASP A 30 1.33 4.79 -7.14
N ASN A 31 2.26 5.43 -6.41
CA ASN A 31 3.57 4.88 -6.09
C ASN A 31 3.96 5.21 -4.65
N VAL A 32 4.47 4.22 -3.93
CA VAL A 32 5.06 4.40 -2.60
C VAL A 32 6.52 4.86 -2.73
N TYR A 33 7.02 5.62 -1.75
CA TYR A 33 8.44 5.99 -1.70
C TYR A 33 9.35 4.82 -1.34
N SER A 34 8.84 3.84 -0.61
CA SER A 34 9.61 2.66 -0.25
C SER A 34 8.72 1.43 -0.13
N VAL A 35 9.13 0.35 -0.79
CA VAL A 35 8.50 -0.97 -0.70
C VAL A 35 9.16 -1.74 0.44
N THR A 36 8.45 -1.86 1.55
CA THR A 36 8.89 -2.71 2.70
C THR A 36 8.14 -4.03 2.78
N THR A 37 7.01 -4.14 2.08
CA THR A 37 6.21 -5.36 1.97
C THR A 37 5.59 -5.40 0.58
N PRO A 38 6.00 -6.35 -0.28
CA PRO A 38 5.47 -6.49 -1.63
C PRO A 38 3.95 -6.66 -1.62
N GLY A 39 3.26 -6.00 -2.56
CA GLY A 39 1.81 -6.09 -2.67
C GLY A 39 1.28 -7.50 -2.97
N GLU A 40 2.13 -8.43 -3.38
CA GLU A 40 1.72 -9.82 -3.62
C GLU A 40 1.37 -10.61 -2.35
N VAL A 41 1.86 -10.17 -1.18
CA VAL A 41 1.54 -10.78 0.13
C VAL A 41 0.49 -9.98 0.90
N VAL A 42 -0.15 -9.00 0.25
CA VAL A 42 -1.25 -8.20 0.81
C VAL A 42 -2.54 -8.56 0.09
N ASP A 43 -3.52 -9.07 0.83
CA ASP A 43 -4.75 -9.59 0.24
C ASP A 43 -5.88 -8.56 0.16
N ALA A 44 -5.93 -7.63 1.11
CA ALA A 44 -6.95 -6.59 1.14
C ALA A 44 -6.46 -5.30 1.81
N ILE A 45 -7.06 -4.19 1.40
CA ILE A 45 -6.95 -2.89 2.07
C ILE A 45 -8.35 -2.49 2.54
N VAL A 46 -8.45 -1.99 3.77
CA VAL A 46 -9.69 -1.50 4.36
C VAL A 46 -9.50 -0.05 4.77
N THR A 47 -10.36 0.82 4.24
CA THR A 47 -10.44 2.25 4.57
C THR A 47 -11.86 2.61 4.99
N GLU A 48 -12.05 3.82 5.51
CA GLU A 48 -13.37 4.41 5.77
C GLU A 48 -14.23 4.61 4.51
N TYR A 49 -13.65 4.42 3.31
CA TYR A 49 -14.33 4.56 2.03
C TYR A 49 -14.59 3.25 1.30
N GLY A 50 -14.16 2.11 1.85
CA GLY A 50 -14.43 0.79 1.29
C GLY A 50 -13.27 -0.18 1.44
N ILE A 51 -13.49 -1.36 0.87
CA ILE A 51 -12.58 -2.50 0.91
C ILE A 51 -12.08 -2.77 -0.51
N THR A 52 -10.77 -2.81 -0.68
CA THR A 52 -10.13 -3.24 -1.94
C THR A 52 -9.51 -4.60 -1.74
N ILE A 53 -9.89 -5.57 -2.57
CA ILE A 53 -9.31 -6.92 -2.57
C ILE A 53 -8.24 -6.99 -3.66
N ASN A 54 -7.11 -7.61 -3.35
CA ASN A 54 -6.04 -7.85 -4.30
C ASN A 54 -6.57 -8.70 -5.46
N PRO A 55 -6.41 -8.28 -6.73
CA PRO A 55 -6.92 -9.04 -7.87
C PRO A 55 -6.32 -10.44 -8.02
N LYS A 56 -5.19 -10.75 -7.37
CA LYS A 56 -4.60 -12.09 -7.30
C LYS A 56 -5.43 -13.06 -6.42
N ARG A 57 -6.26 -12.56 -5.49
CA ARG A 57 -7.11 -13.34 -4.59
C ARG A 57 -8.51 -13.56 -5.14
N LYS A 58 -8.62 -14.41 -6.17
CA LYS A 58 -9.90 -14.72 -6.83
C LYS A 58 -10.93 -15.35 -5.89
N ASP A 59 -10.45 -16.17 -4.95
CA ASP A 59 -11.24 -16.78 -3.90
C ASP A 59 -11.94 -15.73 -3.00
N LEU A 60 -11.20 -14.70 -2.59
CA LEU A 60 -11.76 -13.61 -1.78
C LEU A 60 -12.69 -12.72 -2.60
N LEU A 61 -12.35 -12.44 -3.86
CA LEU A 61 -13.23 -11.68 -4.75
C LEU A 61 -14.59 -12.36 -4.90
N GLU A 62 -14.62 -13.66 -5.21
CA GLU A 62 -15.85 -14.43 -5.34
C GLU A 62 -16.66 -14.43 -4.04
N ALA A 63 -16.02 -14.75 -2.91
CA ALA A 63 -16.67 -14.78 -1.60
C ALA A 63 -17.24 -13.41 -1.21
N CYS A 64 -16.46 -12.34 -1.37
CA CYS A 64 -16.88 -10.99 -1.01
C CYS A 64 -17.95 -10.43 -1.94
N SER A 65 -17.91 -10.72 -3.25
CA SER A 65 -18.95 -10.29 -4.20
C SER A 65 -20.31 -10.95 -3.94
N ALA A 66 -20.34 -12.13 -3.32
CA ALA A 66 -21.59 -12.77 -2.91
C ALA A 66 -22.25 -12.11 -1.67
N VAL A 67 -21.50 -11.29 -0.91
CA VAL A 67 -22.01 -10.64 0.31
C VAL A 67 -22.74 -9.35 -0.06
N LYS A 68 -24.05 -9.30 0.21
CA LYS A 68 -24.87 -8.11 -0.01
C LYS A 68 -24.43 -6.96 0.89
N GLY A 69 -24.22 -5.79 0.30
CA GLY A 69 -23.92 -4.55 1.03
C GLY A 69 -22.47 -4.39 1.47
N LEU A 70 -21.57 -5.28 1.07
CA LEU A 70 -20.14 -5.10 1.32
C LEU A 70 -19.58 -3.99 0.41
N PRO A 71 -18.95 -2.92 0.94
CA PRO A 71 -18.51 -1.77 0.15
C PRO A 71 -17.18 -2.05 -0.56
N LEU A 72 -17.22 -2.91 -1.57
CA LEU A 72 -16.05 -3.19 -2.41
C LEU A 72 -15.76 -2.02 -3.34
N VAL A 73 -14.51 -1.57 -3.37
CA VAL A 73 -14.03 -0.46 -4.20
C VAL A 73 -12.70 -0.84 -4.85
N SER A 74 -12.44 -0.32 -6.05
CA SER A 74 -11.17 -0.57 -6.73
C SER A 74 -10.04 0.25 -6.10
N MET A 75 -8.79 -0.18 -6.33
CA MET A 75 -7.63 0.60 -5.92
C MET A 75 -7.64 1.98 -6.59
N ASP A 76 -7.95 2.03 -7.89
CA ASP A 76 -8.01 3.27 -8.67
C ASP A 76 -9.04 4.27 -8.11
N GLU A 77 -10.17 3.78 -7.61
CA GLU A 77 -11.18 4.63 -6.97
C GLU A 77 -10.66 5.23 -5.66
N LEU A 78 -9.97 4.43 -4.83
CA LEU A 78 -9.33 4.94 -3.62
C LEU A 78 -8.24 5.98 -3.94
N VAL A 79 -7.38 5.71 -4.92
CA VAL A 79 -6.33 6.65 -5.38
C VAL A 79 -6.94 7.95 -5.89
N SER A 80 -7.92 7.87 -6.79
CA SER A 80 -8.64 9.03 -7.34
C SER A 80 -9.29 9.87 -6.24
N ARG A 81 -9.92 9.20 -5.27
CA ARG A 81 -10.55 9.86 -4.11
C ARG A 81 -9.51 10.53 -3.21
N ALA A 82 -8.38 9.87 -2.94
CA ALA A 82 -7.30 10.41 -2.14
C ALA A 82 -6.75 11.69 -2.77
N HIS A 83 -6.43 11.67 -4.06
CA HIS A 83 -5.94 12.82 -4.82
C HIS A 83 -6.93 14.00 -4.82
N LYS A 84 -8.22 13.71 -5.01
CA LYS A 84 -9.26 14.75 -4.97
C LYS A 84 -9.34 15.45 -3.60
N MET A 85 -9.07 14.70 -2.53
CA MET A 85 -9.14 15.21 -1.15
C MET A 85 -7.84 15.89 -0.69
N SER A 86 -6.67 15.37 -1.09
CA SER A 86 -5.37 15.94 -0.73
C SER A 86 -5.03 17.19 -1.55
N GLY A 87 -5.54 17.27 -2.78
CA GLY A 87 -5.01 18.18 -3.79
C GLY A 87 -3.68 17.68 -4.37
N PRO A 88 -3.02 18.49 -5.21
CA PRO A 88 -1.73 18.12 -5.80
C PRO A 88 -0.68 17.87 -4.72
N THR A 89 0.07 16.78 -4.86
CA THR A 89 1.20 16.46 -4.00
C THR A 89 2.45 16.37 -4.86
N ASP A 90 3.38 17.30 -4.67
CA ASP A 90 4.67 17.23 -5.36
C ASP A 90 5.49 16.09 -4.74
N PRO A 91 6.06 15.20 -5.57
CA PRO A 91 6.98 14.19 -5.08
C PRO A 91 8.17 14.83 -4.35
N VAL A 92 8.62 14.19 -3.29
CA VAL A 92 9.82 14.63 -2.58
C VAL A 92 11.04 14.41 -3.48
N ALA A 93 11.81 15.47 -3.72
CA ALA A 93 13.03 15.39 -4.51
C ALA A 93 14.14 14.63 -3.76
N THR A 94 14.78 13.69 -4.44
CA THR A 94 15.87 12.87 -3.94
C THR A 94 17.18 13.11 -4.73
N GLU A 95 18.29 12.66 -4.16
CA GLU A 95 19.61 12.59 -4.79
C GLU A 95 19.98 11.13 -5.11
N ASP A 96 21.02 10.90 -5.92
CA ASP A 96 21.44 9.54 -6.34
C ASP A 96 22.03 8.70 -5.19
N ARG A 97 22.44 9.33 -4.09
CA ARG A 97 23.07 8.62 -2.98
C ARG A 97 22.05 7.73 -2.27
N ILE A 98 22.33 6.43 -2.25
CA ILE A 98 21.62 5.44 -1.44
C ILE A 98 22.03 5.60 0.04
N ILE A 99 21.04 5.73 0.93
CA ILE A 99 21.22 5.88 2.38
C ILE A 99 20.60 4.72 3.18
N GLY A 100 19.90 3.81 2.51
CA GLY A 100 19.33 2.62 3.13
C GLY A 100 19.05 1.55 2.09
N VAL A 101 19.14 0.29 2.49
CA VAL A 101 18.79 -0.88 1.68
C VAL A 101 17.65 -1.59 2.39
N VAL A 102 16.60 -1.93 1.64
CA VAL A 102 15.45 -2.68 2.16
C VAL A 102 15.59 -4.12 1.70
N GLU A 103 15.97 -4.98 2.65
CA GLU A 103 16.07 -6.41 2.45
C GLU A 103 14.73 -7.09 2.78
N TRP A 104 14.34 -8.00 1.91
CA TRP A 104 13.26 -8.94 2.14
C TRP A 104 13.69 -10.01 3.14
N ARG A 105 12.70 -10.74 3.67
CA ARG A 105 12.91 -11.79 4.68
C ARG A 105 13.84 -12.94 4.25
N ASP A 106 14.09 -13.11 2.96
CA ASP A 106 15.02 -14.10 2.41
C ASP A 106 16.42 -13.53 2.10
N GLY A 107 16.66 -12.25 2.40
CA GLY A 107 17.91 -11.54 2.14
C GLY A 107 18.03 -10.91 0.75
N THR A 108 17.01 -11.06 -0.12
CA THR A 108 16.99 -10.33 -1.40
C THR A 108 16.73 -8.84 -1.17
N VAL A 109 17.35 -7.98 -1.98
CA VAL A 109 17.10 -6.53 -1.92
C VAL A 109 15.85 -6.21 -2.74
N ILE A 110 14.82 -5.69 -2.09
CA ILE A 110 13.55 -5.33 -2.74
C ILE A 110 13.41 -3.83 -3.01
N ASP A 111 14.18 -3.00 -2.31
CA ASP A 111 14.17 -1.55 -2.53
C ASP A 111 15.41 -0.87 -1.93
N VAL A 112 15.62 0.40 -2.30
CA VAL A 112 16.65 1.28 -1.73
C VAL A 112 16.06 2.64 -1.38
N VAL A 113 16.55 3.23 -0.28
CA VAL A 113 16.15 4.57 0.16
C VAL A 113 17.19 5.58 -0.29
N HIS A 114 16.76 6.56 -1.07
CA HIS A 114 17.61 7.64 -1.57
C HIS A 114 17.66 8.83 -0.60
N GLN A 115 18.81 9.51 -0.57
CA GLN A 115 18.98 10.74 0.21
C GLN A 115 17.98 11.80 -0.26
N LEU A 116 17.32 12.49 0.69
CA LEU A 116 16.50 13.64 0.37
C LEU A 116 17.37 14.83 -0.07
N LYS A 117 16.95 15.53 -1.11
CA LYS A 117 17.55 16.80 -1.50
C LYS A 117 17.30 17.83 -0.40
N LYS A 118 18.37 18.47 0.10
CA LYS A 118 18.24 19.56 1.08
C LYS A 118 17.52 20.74 0.42
N LYS A 119 16.63 21.38 1.19
CA LYS A 119 15.96 22.62 0.80
C LYS A 119 16.94 23.77 0.68
#